data_AF-W1YKU1-F1
#
_entry.id   AF-W1YKU1-F1
#
_cell.length_a   1.000
_cell.length_b   1.000
_cell.length_c   1.000
_cell.angle_alpha   90.00
_cell.angle_beta   90.00
_cell.angle_gamma   90.00
#
_symmetry.space_group_name_H-M   'P 1'
#
loop_
_entity.id
_entity.type
_entity.pdbx_description
1 polymer ?
#
loop_
_entity_poly.entity_id
_entity_poly.type
_entity_poly.pdbx_seq_one_letter_code
_entity_poly.pdbx_strand_id
1 'polypeptide(L)' 'FMGEYNHTIDTKGRMIIPAKIREQLGEVCIVTKGLDNCLAIYTEEAWKKISTALQLQSSTKASVRALKRFVFG' A
#
# COMPACT_ATOMS: atom_id res chain seq x y z
N PHE A 1 -2.00 2.87 -15.52
CA PHE A 1 -3.39 3.21 -15.89
C PHE A 1 -3.99 4.09 -14.80
N MET A 2 -5.09 4.78 -15.08
CA MET A 2 -5.86 5.53 -14.09
C MET A 2 -7.33 5.08 -14.18
N GLY A 3 -8.01 4.95 -13.05
CA GLY A 3 -9.41 4.56 -13.00
C GLY A 3 -9.95 4.51 -11.59
N GLU A 4 -11.27 4.59 -11.47
CA GLU A 4 -12.02 4.51 -10.22
C GLU A 4 -13.04 3.37 -10.32
N TYR A 5 -13.17 2.58 -9.25
CA TYR A 5 -14.05 1.42 -9.20
C TYR A 5 -14.78 1.39 -7.87
N ASN A 6 -16.11 1.33 -7.93
CA ASN A 6 -16.96 1.21 -6.74
C ASN A 6 -17.22 -0.27 -6.45
N HIS A 7 -16.83 -0.73 -5.26
CA HIS A 7 -17.05 -2.11 -4.79
C HIS A 7 -17.52 -2.12 -3.34
N THR A 8 -18.41 -3.07 -3.04
CA THR A 8 -18.87 -3.33 -1.66
C THR A 8 -17.90 -4.24 -0.92
N ILE A 9 -17.76 -4.01 0.38
CA ILE A 9 -17.06 -4.92 1.29
C ILE A 9 -18.03 -6.01 1.74
N ASP A 10 -17.60 -7.27 1.68
CA ASP A 10 -18.42 -8.39 2.16
C ASP A 10 -18.45 -8.47 3.70
N THR A 11 -19.28 -9.36 4.24
CA THR A 11 -19.44 -9.56 5.69
C THR A 11 -18.16 -10.06 6.40
N LYS A 12 -17.14 -10.47 5.64
CA LYS A 12 -15.85 -10.93 6.13
C LYS A 12 -14.76 -9.86 5.96
N GLY A 13 -15.12 -8.64 5.55
CA GLY A 13 -14.16 -7.55 5.35
C GLY A 13 -13.35 -7.67 4.05
N ARG A 14 -13.80 -8.45 3.06
CA ARG A 14 -13.09 -8.65 1.80
C ARG A 14 -13.70 -7.78 0.70
N MET A 15 -12.85 -7.38 -0.25
CA MET A 15 -13.27 -6.72 -1.48
C MET A 15 -12.70 -7.44 -2.69
N ILE A 16 -13.42 -7.38 -3.81
CA ILE A 16 -12.94 -7.94 -5.07
C ILE A 16 -12.16 -6.86 -5.81
N ILE A 17 -10.89 -7.15 -6.12
CA ILE A 17 -10.07 -6.28 -6.98
C ILE A 17 -10.48 -6.51 -8.45
N PRO A 18 -10.78 -5.47 -9.24
CA PRO A 18 -11.09 -5.60 -10.67
C PRO A 18 -10.01 -6.35 -11.45
N ALA A 19 -10.41 -7.16 -12.44
CA ALA A 19 -9.49 -8.02 -13.20
C ALA A 19 -8.31 -7.25 -13.82
N LYS A 20 -8.59 -6.07 -14.41
CA LYS A 20 -7.56 -5.20 -15.02
C LYS A 20 -6.49 -4.73 -14.02
N ILE A 21 -6.87 -4.52 -12.76
CA ILE A 21 -5.93 -4.13 -11.70
C ILE A 21 -5.15 -5.36 -11.24
N ARG A 22 -5.83 -6.50 -11.09
CA ARG A 22 -5.23 -7.77 -10.67
C ARG A 22 -4.11 -8.23 -11.59
N GLU A 23 -4.31 -8.11 -12.91
CA GLU A 23 -3.29 -8.43 -13.92
C GLU A 23 -2.00 -7.62 -13.73
N GLN A 24 -2.09 -6.38 -13.24
CA GLN A 24 -0.93 -5.52 -13.00
C GLN A 24 -0.31 -5.68 -11.61
N LEU A 25 -1.12 -6.08 -10.62
CA LEU A 25 -0.64 -6.35 -9.27
C LEU A 25 0.17 -7.66 -9.21
N GLY A 26 -0.20 -8.65 -10.02
CA GLY A 26 0.38 -9.99 -9.99
C GLY A 26 -0.30 -10.89 -8.96
N GLU A 27 0.31 -12.04 -8.66
CA GLU A 27 -0.23 -13.01 -7.71
C GLU A 27 -0.15 -12.54 -6.25
N VAL A 28 0.87 -11.75 -5.93
CA VAL A 28 1.11 -11.22 -4.59
C VAL A 28 1.13 -9.70 -4.65
N CYS A 29 0.45 -9.08 -3.68
CA CYS A 29 0.44 -7.63 -3.50
C CYS A 29 0.62 -7.28 -2.03
N ILE A 30 1.09 -6.07 -1.79
CA ILE A 30 1.31 -5.53 -0.44
C ILE A 30 0.29 -4.44 -0.18
N VAL A 31 -0.45 -4.57 0.93
CA VAL A 31 -1.43 -3.58 1.38
C VAL A 31 -0.88 -2.87 2.61
N THR A 32 -0.97 -1.54 2.62
CA THR A 32 -0.56 -0.70 3.76
C THR A 32 -1.62 0.34 4.08
N LYS A 33 -1.50 0.96 5.25
CA LYS A 33 -2.21 2.21 5.54
C LYS A 33 -1.76 3.27 4.52
N GLY A 34 -2.73 3.89 3.86
CA GLY A 34 -2.53 5.06 3.03
C GLY A 34 -2.84 6.34 3.80
N LEU A 35 -2.51 7.49 3.20
CA LEU A 35 -2.87 8.78 3.77
C LEU A 35 -4.40 8.96 3.77
N ASP A 36 -4.92 9.86 4.59
CA ASP A 36 -6.35 10.21 4.59
C ASP A 36 -7.31 9.05 4.88
N ASN A 37 -6.92 8.15 5.80
CA ASN A 37 -7.70 6.98 6.21
C ASN A 37 -8.05 6.01 5.07
N CYS A 38 -7.19 5.90 4.05
CA CYS A 38 -7.35 4.92 2.99
C CYS A 38 -6.36 3.74 3.14
N LEU A 39 -6.51 2.76 2.25
CA LEU A 39 -5.53 1.69 2.06
C LEU A 39 -4.79 1.93 0.75
N ALA A 40 -3.48 1.71 0.76
CA ALA A 40 -2.64 1.72 -0.42
C ALA A 40 -2.26 0.28 -0.78
N ILE A 41 -2.26 -0.04 -2.07
CA ILE A 41 -1.88 -1.36 -2.58
C ILE A 41 -0.72 -1.19 -3.55
N TYR A 42 0.29 -2.03 -3.41
CA TYR A 42 1.50 -2.01 -4.23
C TYR A 42 1.79 -3.40 -4.81
N THR A 43 2.43 -3.44 -5.97
CA THR A 43 3.17 -4.63 -6.41
C THR A 43 4.34 -4.88 -5.45
N GLU A 44 4.83 -6.12 -5.38
CA GLU A 44 6.01 -6.43 -4.59
C GLU A 44 7.23 -5.58 -4.98
N GLU A 45 7.44 -5.38 -6.28
CA GLU A 45 8.56 -4.58 -6.80
C GLU A 45 8.46 -3.11 -6.35
N ALA A 46 7.28 -2.49 -6.49
CA ALA A 46 7.06 -1.11 -6.09
C ALA A 46 7.23 -0.96 -4.57
N TRP A 47 6.67 -1.89 -3.80
CA TRP A 47 6.82 -1.91 -2.36
C TRP A 47 8.28 -2.04 -1.93
N LYS A 48 9.06 -2.93 -2.57
CA LYS A 48 10.49 -3.11 -2.27
C LYS A 48 11.27 -1.82 -2.48
N LYS A 49 10.99 -1.08 -3.57
CA LYS A 49 11.64 0.23 -3.84
C LYS A 49 11.30 1.25 -2.75
N ILE A 50 10.02 1.42 -2.43
CA ILE A 50 9.55 2.39 -1.43
C ILE A 50 10.07 2.04 -0.03
N SER A 51 9.90 0.79 0.38
CA SER A 51 10.31 0.32 1.71
C SER A 51 11.82 0.44 1.91
N THR A 52 12.62 0.08 0.91
CA THR A 52 14.09 0.22 0.95
C THR A 52 14.50 1.69 1.05
N ALA A 53 13.93 2.56 0.21
CA ALA A 53 14.19 3.99 0.26
C ALA A 53 13.83 4.59 1.62
N LEU A 54 12.70 4.18 2.20
CA LEU A 54 12.27 4.64 3.52
C LEU A 54 13.18 4.10 4.62
N GLN A 55 13.59 2.83 4.57
CA GLN A 55 14.52 2.23 5.54
C GLN A 55 15.86 2.94 5.59
N LEU A 56 16.42 3.34 4.43
CA LEU A 56 17.67 4.08 4.33
C LEU A 56 17.62 5.49 4.95
N GLN A 57 16.43 6.08 5.14
CA GLN A 57 16.31 7.38 5.78
C GLN A 57 16.71 7.32 7.25
N SER A 58 17.53 8.27 7.70
CA SER A 58 17.95 8.34 9.09
C SER A 58 16.77 8.60 10.03
N SER A 59 16.63 7.74 11.04
CA SER A 59 15.60 7.85 12.08
C SER A 59 15.89 8.98 13.09
N THR A 60 16.88 9.83 12.86
CA THR A 60 17.18 10.97 13.75
C THR A 60 16.11 12.06 13.68
N LYS A 61 15.51 12.27 12.51
CA LYS A 61 14.39 13.21 12.33
C LYS A 61 13.08 12.62 12.84
N ALA A 62 12.36 13.38 13.66
CA ALA A 62 11.10 12.93 14.27
C ALA A 62 10.03 12.58 13.22
N SER A 63 9.91 13.37 12.15
CA SER A 63 8.99 13.12 11.03
C SER A 63 9.28 11.80 10.30
N VAL A 64 10.56 11.47 10.08
CA VAL A 64 10.96 10.20 9.45
C VAL A 64 10.59 9.01 10.32
N ARG A 65 10.80 9.09 11.64
CA ARG A 65 10.36 8.04 12.57
C ARG A 65 8.84 7.87 12.56
N ALA A 66 8.09 8.97 12.57
CA ALA A 66 6.64 8.94 12.52
C ALA A 66 6.16 8.26 11.23
N LEU A 67 6.72 8.61 10.08
CA LEU A 67 6.38 7.99 8.80
C LEU A 67 6.73 6.50 8.77
N LYS A 68 7.92 6.11 9.24
CA LYS A 68 8.31 4.68 9.35
C LYS A 68 7.33 3.88 10.21
N ARG A 69 6.91 4.42 11.35
CA ARG A 69 5.91 3.78 12.21
C ARG A 69 4.53 3.71 11.55
N PHE A 70 4.14 4.76 10.85
CA PHE A 70 2.86 4.77 10.13
C PHE A 70 2.80 3.70 9.02
N VAL A 71 3.90 3.55 8.28
CA VAL A 71 3.99 2.68 7.11
C VAL A 71 4.26 1.22 7.48
N PHE A 72 5.07 0.97 8.53
CA PHE A 72 5.51 -0.38 8.91
C PHE A 72 4.95 -0.90 10.25
N GLY A 73 4.20 -0.10 11.00
CA GLY A 73 3.78 -0.40 12.38
C GLY A 73 2.28 -0.29 12.67
#